data_AF-A0A6L5G0B2-F1
#
_entry.id   AF-A0A6L5G0B2-F1
#
_cell.length_a   1.000
_cell.length_b   1.000
_cell.length_c   1.000
_cell.angle_alpha   90.00
_cell.angle_beta   90.00
_cell.angle_gamma   90.00
#
_symmetry.space_group_name_H-M   'P 1'
#
loop_
_entity.id
_entity.type
_entity.pdbx_description
1 polymer ?
#
loop_
_entity_poly.entity_id
_entity_poly.type
_entity_poly.pdbx_seq_one_letter_code
_entity_poly.pdbx_strand_id
1 'polypeptide(L)'
;MAADRGRARSGDGKPRPDRSGPRGAGDRKGYQGKPKPERDRRDRGAPRDESPSTRESAHLSKAIVGELQATARPGKAEDLVKVFGQAAQAFLEEDYAEAIRLGEQSKQMALRSASVREVLGLAYYRTAQWSETVREISTFRRIAGSQEQNHVLADAYRALKKPDKALDLVDMVEKGKVDEQVFFEAQIVAAGALADMGELDRAIARLEGLDLRPPVARDHHLRTWYVLADLLERRGRYTQAKELFEAVAGADPEVTDAPERAARL
;
A
#
# COMPACT_ATOMS: atom_id res chain seq x y z
N MET A 1 26.53 3.35 68.45
CA MET A 1 27.35 3.38 67.22
C MET A 1 27.06 4.71 66.53
N ALA A 2 27.76 5.81 66.87
CA ALA A 2 28.99 6.33 66.21
C ALA A 2 28.81 6.50 64.68
N ALA A 3 28.42 7.70 64.20
CA ALA A 3 29.26 8.82 63.70
C ALA A 3 29.76 8.55 62.25
N ASP A 4 29.83 9.47 61.27
CA ASP A 4 30.08 10.91 61.29
C ASP A 4 30.04 11.51 59.85
N ARG A 5 29.91 12.86 59.75
CA ARG A 5 30.38 13.83 58.72
C ARG A 5 29.89 13.72 57.25
N GLY A 6 29.50 14.79 56.54
CA GLY A 6 29.49 16.22 56.85
C GLY A 6 29.00 17.14 55.70
N ARG A 7 28.32 18.23 56.11
CA ARG A 7 28.20 19.62 55.61
C ARG A 7 28.45 20.03 54.13
N ALA A 8 27.35 20.49 53.51
CA ALA A 8 27.05 21.82 52.92
C ALA A 8 28.14 22.74 52.31
N ARG A 9 27.86 23.29 51.12
CA ARG A 9 27.57 24.74 50.91
C ARG A 9 27.03 25.09 49.51
N SER A 10 26.15 26.08 49.54
CA SER A 10 25.35 26.72 48.48
C SER A 10 26.14 27.59 47.50
N GLY A 11 25.54 27.85 46.33
CA GLY A 11 25.94 28.92 45.41
C GLY A 11 24.82 29.28 44.43
N ASP A 12 24.27 30.47 44.62
CA ASP A 12 23.14 31.11 43.93
C ASP A 12 23.31 31.39 42.42
N GLY A 13 22.17 31.51 41.71
CA GLY A 13 22.12 32.13 40.39
C GLY A 13 20.81 31.91 39.61
N LYS A 14 19.75 32.65 39.97
CA LYS A 14 18.56 32.88 39.10
C LYS A 14 18.65 34.31 38.47
N PRO A 15 17.66 34.78 37.69
CA PRO A 15 17.37 34.45 36.29
C PRO A 15 17.27 35.75 35.42
N ARG A 16 17.22 35.66 34.08
CA ARG A 16 16.74 36.79 33.25
C ARG A 16 15.92 36.31 32.04
N PRO A 17 14.71 36.84 31.84
CA PRO A 17 13.90 36.61 30.65
C PRO A 17 13.72 37.88 29.78
N ASP A 18 13.35 37.58 28.53
CA ASP A 18 12.38 38.24 27.64
C ASP A 18 12.65 39.55 26.85
N ARG A 19 12.42 39.39 25.53
CA ARG A 19 11.54 40.16 24.62
C ARG A 19 11.89 41.58 24.11
N SER A 20 12.12 41.60 22.78
CA SER A 20 11.42 42.39 21.73
C SER A 20 11.42 43.93 21.71
N GLY A 21 11.79 44.50 20.54
CA GLY A 21 11.11 45.68 19.96
C GLY A 21 11.98 46.67 19.15
N PRO A 22 11.44 47.40 18.13
CA PRO A 22 12.18 47.90 16.95
C PRO A 22 12.14 49.44 16.72
N ARG A 23 12.68 49.89 15.55
CA ARG A 23 12.66 51.24 14.89
C ARG A 23 13.89 52.11 15.20
N GLY A 24 14.49 52.92 14.32
CA GLY A 24 14.22 53.42 12.96
C GLY A 24 14.96 54.77 12.77
N ALA A 25 15.13 55.23 11.51
CA ALA A 25 15.74 56.50 11.01
C ALA A 25 17.27 56.52 10.85
N GLY A 26 17.90 57.10 9.81
CA GLY A 26 17.45 57.89 8.65
C GLY A 26 18.67 58.58 8.00
N ASP A 27 18.54 58.90 6.69
CA ASP A 27 19.26 59.92 5.90
C ASP A 27 20.54 59.62 5.05
N ARG A 28 20.27 59.49 3.73
CA ARG A 28 20.66 60.34 2.56
C ARG A 28 22.04 60.29 1.85
N LYS A 29 21.88 60.44 0.50
CA LYS A 29 22.80 60.81 -0.62
C LYS A 29 23.62 59.66 -1.22
N GLY A 30 23.64 59.41 -2.53
CA GLY A 30 23.05 60.06 -3.69
C GLY A 30 23.85 59.67 -4.93
N TYR A 31 23.23 59.31 -6.06
CA TYR A 31 23.90 59.35 -7.37
C TYR A 31 22.87 59.45 -8.51
N GLN A 32 23.12 60.42 -9.39
CA GLN A 32 22.35 60.81 -10.57
C GLN A 32 22.65 59.87 -11.76
N GLY A 33 21.71 59.71 -12.71
CA GLY A 33 22.07 59.11 -14.01
C GLY A 33 21.01 58.75 -15.05
N LYS A 34 20.15 59.70 -15.45
CA LYS A 34 19.49 59.87 -16.79
C LYS A 34 18.49 58.81 -17.35
N PRO A 35 17.34 59.24 -17.93
CA PRO A 35 16.32 58.39 -18.54
C PRO A 35 16.36 58.36 -20.08
N LYS A 36 15.86 57.28 -20.71
CA LYS A 36 15.41 57.22 -22.12
C LYS A 36 14.52 55.97 -22.37
N PRO A 37 13.71 55.92 -23.44
CA PRO A 37 12.26 56.08 -23.32
C PRO A 37 11.45 54.83 -23.67
N GLU A 38 10.21 54.87 -23.22
CA GLU A 38 9.12 53.94 -23.48
C GLU A 38 8.76 53.91 -24.98
N ARG A 39 8.62 52.69 -25.54
CA ARG A 39 7.84 52.46 -26.75
C ARG A 39 6.87 51.31 -26.52
N ASP A 40 5.62 51.63 -26.80
CA ASP A 40 4.40 50.85 -26.71
C ASP A 40 4.42 49.49 -27.42
N ARG A 41 3.90 48.50 -26.68
CA ARG A 41 2.79 47.59 -27.02
C ARG A 41 2.71 47.06 -28.46
N ARG A 42 2.76 45.73 -28.61
CA ARG A 42 1.62 44.90 -29.11
C ARG A 42 1.92 43.39 -29.06
N ASP A 43 0.89 42.69 -28.57
CA ASP A 43 0.43 41.33 -28.85
C ASP A 43 1.32 40.09 -28.66
N ARG A 44 1.01 39.40 -27.54
CA ARG A 44 0.65 37.98 -27.42
C ARG A 44 0.97 37.09 -28.63
N GLY A 45 2.09 36.38 -28.54
CA GLY A 45 2.29 35.07 -29.17
C GLY A 45 2.47 34.02 -28.08
N ALA A 46 1.64 32.99 -28.08
CA ALA A 46 1.56 31.93 -27.07
C ALA A 46 2.89 31.22 -26.80
N PRO A 47 3.14 30.70 -25.57
CA PRO A 47 4.18 29.70 -25.36
C PRO A 47 3.86 28.49 -26.23
N ARG A 48 4.84 28.10 -27.05
CA ARG A 48 4.76 26.92 -27.89
C ARG A 48 4.63 25.68 -27.01
N ASP A 49 3.69 24.84 -27.41
CA ASP A 49 3.42 23.49 -26.97
C ASP A 49 4.73 22.67 -26.94
N GLU A 50 5.30 22.48 -25.75
CA GLU A 50 6.36 21.51 -25.55
C GLU A 50 5.71 20.13 -25.55
N SER A 51 5.95 19.38 -26.63
CA SER A 51 5.43 18.03 -26.81
C SER A 51 5.83 17.11 -25.64
N PRO A 52 4.89 16.32 -25.09
CA PRO A 52 5.15 15.49 -23.93
C PRO A 52 5.90 14.22 -24.35
N SER A 53 7.17 14.08 -23.94
CA SER A 53 7.86 12.78 -24.05
C SER A 53 8.81 12.48 -22.89
N THR A 54 8.37 12.80 -21.68
CA THR A 54 8.81 12.07 -20.49
C THR A 54 7.56 11.45 -19.90
N ARG A 55 7.36 10.15 -20.13
CA ARG A 55 6.44 9.34 -19.32
C ARG A 55 6.78 9.66 -17.86
N GLU A 56 5.85 10.26 -17.14
CA GLU A 56 6.04 10.56 -15.73
C GLU A 56 6.25 9.23 -15.01
N SER A 57 7.51 8.93 -14.72
CA SER A 57 7.90 7.85 -13.82
C SER A 57 7.00 7.92 -12.60
N ALA A 58 6.42 6.80 -12.14
CA ALA A 58 5.65 6.74 -10.90
C ALA A 58 6.29 7.65 -9.84
N HIS A 59 5.59 8.74 -9.49
CA HIS A 59 6.13 9.70 -8.52
C HIS A 59 6.19 9.02 -7.16
N LEU A 60 7.37 8.48 -6.83
CA LEU A 60 7.62 7.86 -5.54
C LEU A 60 7.41 8.89 -4.43
N SER A 61 6.71 8.50 -3.38
CA SER A 61 6.52 9.36 -2.22
C SER A 61 7.88 9.67 -1.57
N LYS A 62 7.99 10.84 -0.91
CA LYS A 62 9.22 11.20 -0.18
C LYS A 62 9.61 10.16 0.88
N ALA A 63 8.63 9.50 1.48
CA ALA A 63 8.85 8.44 2.45
C ALA A 63 9.52 7.22 1.82
N ILE A 64 9.04 6.77 0.66
CA ILE A 64 9.62 5.65 -0.08
C ILE A 64 11.05 6.01 -0.54
N VAL A 65 11.26 7.19 -1.10
CA VAL A 65 12.61 7.63 -1.51
C VAL A 65 13.57 7.63 -0.32
N GLY A 66 13.14 8.14 0.83
CA GLY A 66 13.94 8.13 2.06
C GLY A 66 14.28 6.71 2.54
N GLU A 67 13.33 5.78 2.51
CA GLU A 67 13.55 4.37 2.85
C GLU A 67 14.56 3.70 1.91
N LEU A 68 14.42 3.91 0.60
CA LEU A 68 15.32 3.38 -0.41
C LEU A 68 16.75 3.91 -0.21
N GLN A 69 16.90 5.23 -0.02
CA GLN A 69 18.20 5.84 0.24
C GLN A 69 18.85 5.31 1.52
N ALA A 70 18.08 5.10 2.58
CA ALA A 70 18.58 4.60 3.86
C ALA A 70 18.98 3.11 3.83
N THR A 71 18.37 2.32 2.94
CA THR A 71 18.60 0.86 2.85
C THR A 71 19.52 0.46 1.70
N ALA A 72 19.84 1.39 0.80
CA ALA A 72 20.74 1.19 -0.32
C ALA A 72 22.15 0.79 0.12
N ARG A 73 22.77 -0.10 -0.65
CA ARG A 73 24.21 -0.34 -0.58
C ARG A 73 24.99 0.95 -0.88
N PRO A 74 26.22 1.11 -0.33
CA PRO A 74 27.03 2.30 -0.58
C PRO A 74 27.17 2.62 -2.09
N GLY A 75 26.87 3.87 -2.45
CA GLY A 75 26.96 4.35 -3.84
C GLY A 75 25.84 3.86 -4.78
N LYS A 76 24.77 3.23 -4.26
CA LYS A 76 23.66 2.71 -5.08
C LYS A 76 22.31 3.41 -4.90
N ALA A 77 22.25 4.45 -4.06
CA ALA A 77 20.99 5.10 -3.70
C ALA A 77 20.26 5.72 -4.90
N GLU A 78 20.95 6.47 -5.76
CA GLU A 78 20.34 7.10 -6.94
C GLU A 78 19.85 6.06 -7.96
N ASP A 79 20.71 5.08 -8.29
CA ASP A 79 20.36 3.97 -9.17
C ASP A 79 19.15 3.19 -8.64
N LEU A 80 19.10 2.92 -7.33
CA LEU A 80 18.00 2.21 -6.69
C LEU A 80 16.68 2.98 -6.83
N VAL A 81 16.67 4.27 -6.54
CA VAL A 81 15.44 5.08 -6.65
C VAL A 81 14.92 5.05 -8.09
N LYS A 82 15.81 5.16 -9.08
CA LYS A 82 15.45 5.09 -10.49
C LYS A 82 14.89 3.72 -10.89
N VAL A 83 15.65 2.64 -10.61
CA VAL A 83 15.27 1.27 -11.00
C VAL A 83 14.00 0.83 -10.29
N PHE A 84 13.86 1.14 -8.99
CA PHE A 84 12.64 0.84 -8.23
C PHE A 84 11.44 1.63 -8.75
N GLY A 85 11.61 2.92 -9.09
CA GLY A 85 10.54 3.71 -9.70
C GLY A 85 10.05 3.11 -11.02
N GLN A 86 10.96 2.59 -11.84
CA GLN A 86 10.61 1.85 -13.06
C GLN A 86 9.91 0.52 -12.75
N ALA A 87 10.35 -0.22 -11.73
CA ALA A 87 9.70 -1.46 -11.30
C ALA A 87 8.25 -1.21 -10.83
N ALA A 88 8.04 -0.17 -10.03
CA ALA A 88 6.73 0.24 -9.54
C ALA A 88 5.81 0.68 -10.69
N GLN A 89 6.35 1.44 -11.66
CA GLN A 89 5.59 1.82 -12.86
C GLN A 89 5.19 0.60 -13.69
N ALA A 90 6.12 -0.30 -13.97
CA ALA A 90 5.83 -1.53 -14.73
C ALA A 90 4.75 -2.38 -14.02
N PHE A 91 4.77 -2.44 -12.69
CA PHE A 91 3.72 -3.11 -11.92
C PHE A 91 2.33 -2.46 -12.10
N LEU A 92 2.26 -1.13 -12.08
CA LEU A 92 1.01 -0.39 -12.30
C LEU A 92 0.48 -0.52 -13.73
N GLU A 93 1.39 -0.69 -14.70
CA GLU A 93 1.07 -0.96 -16.12
C GLU A 93 0.80 -2.45 -16.40
N GLU A 94 0.77 -3.29 -15.36
CA GLU A 94 0.57 -4.74 -15.44
C GLU A 94 1.65 -5.51 -16.25
N ASP A 95 2.78 -4.87 -16.57
CA ASP A 95 3.99 -5.54 -17.07
C ASP A 95 4.76 -6.19 -15.92
N TYR A 96 4.17 -7.26 -15.39
CA TYR A 96 4.71 -7.97 -14.23
C TYR A 96 6.06 -8.62 -14.51
N ALA A 97 6.35 -8.98 -15.76
CA ALA A 97 7.64 -9.54 -16.15
C ALA A 97 8.76 -8.52 -15.97
N GLU A 98 8.55 -7.29 -16.45
CA GLU A 98 9.50 -6.20 -16.28
C GLU A 98 9.59 -5.73 -14.82
N ALA A 99 8.45 -5.67 -14.12
CA ALA A 99 8.41 -5.37 -12.69
C ALA A 99 9.25 -6.35 -11.86
N ILE A 100 9.19 -7.65 -12.16
CA ILE A 100 10.02 -8.67 -11.51
C ILE A 100 11.49 -8.45 -11.84
N ARG A 101 11.83 -8.23 -13.12
CA ARG A 101 13.23 -8.04 -13.55
C ARG A 101 13.88 -6.84 -12.85
N LEU A 102 13.20 -5.70 -12.83
CA LEU A 102 13.66 -4.48 -12.18
C LEU A 102 13.58 -4.58 -10.65
N GLY A 103 12.60 -5.28 -10.10
CA GLY A 103 12.46 -5.55 -8.68
C GLY A 103 13.60 -6.41 -8.13
N GLU A 104 14.01 -7.46 -8.87
CA GLU A 104 15.19 -8.27 -8.55
C GLU A 104 16.48 -7.43 -8.57
N GLN A 105 16.64 -6.57 -9.59
CA GLN A 105 17.76 -5.63 -9.66
C GLN A 105 17.76 -4.66 -8.46
N SER A 106 16.59 -4.15 -8.07
CA SER A 106 16.41 -3.28 -6.90
C SER A 106 16.77 -4.02 -5.60
N LYS A 107 16.35 -5.27 -5.46
CA LYS A 107 16.65 -6.12 -4.29
C LYS A 107 18.16 -6.34 -4.13
N GLN A 108 18.89 -6.51 -5.23
CA GLN A 108 20.35 -6.62 -5.19
C GLN A 108 21.02 -5.34 -4.66
N MET A 109 20.41 -4.17 -4.86
CA MET A 109 20.91 -2.89 -4.35
C MET A 109 20.47 -2.58 -2.91
N ALA A 110 19.30 -3.07 -2.48
CA ALA A 110 18.76 -2.86 -1.13
C ALA A 110 18.03 -4.10 -0.58
N LEU A 111 18.78 -5.07 -0.07
CA LEU A 111 18.22 -6.33 0.46
C LEU A 111 17.24 -6.15 1.63
N ARG A 112 17.31 -5.01 2.35
CA ARG A 112 16.49 -4.71 3.52
C ARG A 112 15.40 -3.66 3.27
N SER A 113 15.20 -3.23 2.02
CA SER A 113 14.08 -2.33 1.70
C SER A 113 12.75 -3.09 1.81
N ALA A 114 11.81 -2.55 2.57
CA ALA A 114 10.45 -3.09 2.63
C ALA A 114 9.72 -2.85 1.31
N SER A 115 9.78 -1.63 0.77
CA SER A 115 9.13 -1.24 -0.49
C SER A 115 9.56 -2.15 -1.66
N VAL A 116 10.86 -2.44 -1.79
CA VAL A 116 11.36 -3.36 -2.83
C VAL A 116 10.79 -4.77 -2.67
N ARG A 117 10.73 -5.28 -1.44
CA ARG A 117 10.23 -6.63 -1.14
C ARG A 117 8.73 -6.74 -1.43
N GLU A 118 7.97 -5.71 -1.12
CA GLU A 118 6.54 -5.66 -1.37
C GLU A 118 6.24 -5.69 -2.86
N VAL A 119 6.76 -4.73 -3.64
CA VAL A 119 6.50 -4.65 -5.08
C VAL A 119 6.93 -5.93 -5.79
N LEU A 120 8.12 -6.44 -5.48
CA LEU A 120 8.61 -7.69 -6.07
C LEU A 120 7.73 -8.89 -5.69
N GLY A 121 7.33 -9.01 -4.42
CA GLY A 121 6.46 -10.09 -3.96
C GLY A 121 5.06 -10.05 -4.58
N LEU A 122 4.50 -8.86 -4.76
CA LEU A 122 3.22 -8.65 -5.44
C LEU A 122 3.31 -8.98 -6.93
N ALA A 123 4.41 -8.62 -7.60
CA ALA A 123 4.61 -8.98 -9.00
C ALA A 123 4.74 -10.51 -9.17
N TYR A 124 5.44 -11.20 -8.25
CA TYR A 124 5.45 -12.65 -8.21
C TYR A 124 4.05 -13.25 -7.98
N TYR A 125 3.25 -12.63 -7.11
CA TYR A 125 1.88 -13.09 -6.84
C TYR A 125 1.01 -13.00 -8.09
N ARG A 126 1.08 -11.88 -8.82
CA ARG A 126 0.34 -11.67 -10.07
C ARG A 126 0.74 -12.64 -11.18
N THR A 127 1.95 -13.21 -11.13
CA THR A 127 2.44 -14.21 -12.09
C THR A 127 2.38 -15.64 -11.55
N ALA A 128 1.64 -15.89 -10.46
CA ALA A 128 1.46 -17.20 -9.84
C ALA A 128 2.76 -17.90 -9.39
N GLN A 129 3.83 -17.13 -9.12
CA GLN A 129 5.09 -17.64 -8.62
C GLN A 129 5.07 -17.77 -7.09
N TRP A 130 4.22 -18.66 -6.58
CA TRP A 130 3.82 -18.72 -5.16
C TRP A 130 4.99 -18.87 -4.18
N SER A 131 6.00 -19.67 -4.51
CA SER A 131 7.18 -19.84 -3.65
C SER A 131 8.00 -18.55 -3.52
N GLU A 132 8.07 -17.77 -4.59
CA GLU A 132 8.76 -16.48 -4.63
C GLU A 132 7.94 -15.42 -3.89
N THR A 133 6.61 -15.38 -4.09
CA THR A 133 5.69 -14.56 -3.30
C THR A 133 5.87 -14.80 -1.80
N VAL A 134 5.85 -16.08 -1.37
CA VAL A 134 6.03 -16.43 0.04
C VAL A 134 7.34 -15.89 0.59
N ARG A 135 8.44 -16.02 -0.17
CA ARG A 135 9.78 -15.55 0.24
C ARG A 135 9.80 -14.04 0.43
N GLU A 136 9.30 -13.30 -0.55
CA GLU A 136 9.39 -11.84 -0.58
C GLU A 136 8.40 -11.19 0.39
N ILE A 137 7.13 -11.62 0.40
CA ILE A 137 6.11 -11.06 1.29
C ILE A 137 6.37 -11.43 2.77
N SER A 138 6.87 -12.63 3.06
CA SER A 138 7.31 -12.95 4.44
C SER A 138 8.45 -12.04 4.91
N THR A 139 9.34 -11.66 4.00
CA THR A 139 10.46 -10.75 4.29
C THR A 139 9.96 -9.32 4.49
N PHE A 140 9.07 -8.84 3.61
CA PHE A 140 8.38 -7.56 3.76
C PHE A 140 7.72 -7.47 5.13
N ARG A 141 6.86 -8.44 5.48
CA ARG A 141 6.12 -8.48 6.75
C ARG A 141 7.04 -8.35 7.96
N ARG A 142 8.18 -9.05 7.95
CA ARG A 142 9.18 -8.99 9.05
C ARG A 142 9.89 -7.64 9.15
N ILE A 143 10.17 -6.99 8.01
CA ILE A 143 10.88 -5.70 7.97
C ILE A 143 9.94 -4.56 8.31
N ALA A 144 8.76 -4.53 7.69
CA ALA A 144 7.77 -3.48 7.86
C ALA A 144 6.99 -3.60 9.18
N GLY A 145 6.89 -4.81 9.75
CA GLY A 145 5.99 -5.08 10.87
C GLY A 145 4.51 -4.91 10.49
N SER A 146 4.20 -4.95 9.19
CA SER A 146 2.86 -4.73 8.63
C SER A 146 2.16 -6.06 8.34
N GLN A 147 0.84 -6.06 8.51
CA GLN A 147 -0.05 -7.16 8.16
C GLN A 147 -0.84 -6.91 6.87
N GLU A 148 -0.58 -5.80 6.16
CA GLU A 148 -1.31 -5.39 4.96
C GLU A 148 -1.26 -6.47 3.86
N GLN A 149 -0.14 -7.19 3.74
CA GLN A 149 0.03 -8.24 2.73
C GLN A 149 -0.17 -9.67 3.27
N ASN A 150 -0.77 -9.83 4.46
CA ASN A 150 -1.04 -11.17 5.00
C ASN A 150 -2.01 -11.96 4.11
N HIS A 151 -3.00 -11.31 3.50
CA HIS A 151 -3.95 -11.95 2.59
C HIS A 151 -3.24 -12.53 1.35
N VAL A 152 -2.32 -11.79 0.73
CA VAL A 152 -1.47 -12.26 -0.39
C VAL A 152 -0.59 -13.44 0.03
N LEU A 153 0.06 -13.33 1.20
CA LEU A 153 0.92 -14.39 1.72
C LEU A 153 0.14 -15.67 2.01
N ALA A 154 -1.04 -15.54 2.61
CA ALA A 154 -1.93 -16.64 2.93
C ALA A 154 -2.44 -17.33 1.66
N ASP A 155 -2.86 -16.57 0.65
CA ASP A 155 -3.34 -17.16 -0.59
C ASP A 155 -2.23 -17.90 -1.35
N ALA A 156 -1.00 -17.38 -1.34
CA ALA A 156 0.16 -18.10 -1.86
C ALA A 156 0.42 -19.43 -1.10
N TYR A 157 0.20 -19.48 0.23
CA TYR A 157 0.28 -20.75 0.97
C TYR A 157 -0.85 -21.71 0.61
N ARG A 158 -2.07 -21.24 0.37
CA ARG A 158 -3.18 -22.08 -0.14
C ARG A 158 -2.83 -22.69 -1.49
N ALA A 159 -2.29 -21.90 -2.42
CA ALA A 159 -1.84 -22.37 -3.73
C ALA A 159 -0.75 -23.46 -3.61
N LEU A 160 0.09 -23.38 -2.56
CA LEU A 160 1.09 -24.38 -2.20
C LEU A 160 0.53 -25.54 -1.33
N LYS A 161 -0.79 -25.68 -1.24
CA LYS A 161 -1.51 -26.73 -0.48
C LYS A 161 -1.20 -26.72 1.03
N LYS A 162 -1.07 -25.53 1.61
CA LYS A 162 -0.89 -25.30 3.06
C LYS A 162 -1.99 -24.38 3.63
N PRO A 163 -3.26 -24.82 3.60
CA PRO A 163 -4.39 -23.99 4.01
C PRO A 163 -4.42 -23.70 5.52
N ASP A 164 -3.88 -24.59 6.35
CA ASP A 164 -3.65 -24.40 7.79
C ASP A 164 -2.82 -23.14 8.06
N LYS A 165 -1.69 -23.03 7.38
CA LYS A 165 -0.80 -21.86 7.49
C LYS A 165 -1.41 -20.59 6.92
N ALA A 166 -2.25 -20.72 5.90
CA ALA A 166 -3.00 -19.60 5.36
C ALA A 166 -3.97 -19.05 6.40
N LEU A 167 -4.70 -19.91 7.10
CA LEU A 167 -5.66 -19.54 8.14
C LEU A 167 -4.98 -18.80 9.30
N ASP A 168 -3.83 -19.30 9.77
CA ASP A 168 -3.02 -18.63 10.81
C ASP A 168 -2.67 -17.18 10.44
N LEU A 169 -2.37 -16.91 9.18
CA LEU A 169 -1.94 -15.59 8.70
C LEU A 169 -3.10 -14.59 8.57
N VAL A 170 -4.24 -15.04 8.06
CA VAL A 170 -5.43 -14.19 7.91
C VAL A 170 -6.13 -13.94 9.24
N ASP A 171 -6.01 -14.86 10.21
CA ASP A 171 -6.52 -14.65 11.58
C ASP A 171 -5.71 -13.61 12.37
N MET A 172 -4.49 -13.29 11.93
CA MET A 172 -3.76 -12.14 12.49
C MET A 172 -4.32 -10.80 12.01
N VAL A 173 -5.09 -10.76 10.92
CA VAL A 173 -5.60 -9.52 10.31
C VAL A 173 -6.80 -9.00 11.10
N GLU A 174 -6.56 -7.97 11.91
CA GLU A 174 -7.58 -7.34 12.74
C GLU A 174 -8.37 -6.23 12.01
N LYS A 175 -9.69 -6.23 12.17
CA LYS A 175 -10.56 -5.15 11.68
C LYS A 175 -10.14 -3.81 12.30
N GLY A 176 -10.00 -2.78 11.46
CA GLY A 176 -9.60 -1.42 11.88
C GLY A 176 -8.10 -1.23 12.11
N LYS A 177 -7.27 -2.27 11.94
CA LYS A 177 -5.81 -2.17 11.89
C LYS A 177 -5.24 -2.17 10.47
N VAL A 178 -6.07 -2.52 9.50
CA VAL A 178 -5.80 -2.45 8.06
C VAL A 178 -6.95 -1.74 7.38
N ASP A 179 -6.75 -1.34 6.12
CA ASP A 179 -7.84 -0.88 5.27
C ASP A 179 -8.96 -1.92 5.18
N GLU A 180 -10.19 -1.46 5.08
CA GLU A 180 -11.38 -2.31 5.01
C GLU A 180 -11.30 -3.31 3.86
N GLN A 181 -10.82 -2.89 2.69
CA GLN A 181 -10.65 -3.78 1.54
C GLN A 181 -9.68 -4.92 1.88
N VAL A 182 -8.53 -4.60 2.50
CA VAL A 182 -7.54 -5.61 2.93
C VAL A 182 -8.13 -6.58 3.95
N PHE A 183 -8.93 -6.07 4.89
CA PHE A 183 -9.62 -6.92 5.86
C PHE A 183 -10.55 -7.90 5.16
N PHE A 184 -11.43 -7.43 4.26
CA PHE A 184 -12.36 -8.29 3.52
C PHE A 184 -11.62 -9.33 2.65
N GLU A 185 -10.55 -8.94 1.96
CA GLU A 185 -9.72 -9.88 1.20
C GLU A 185 -9.14 -10.98 2.11
N ALA A 186 -8.67 -10.64 3.31
CA ALA A 186 -8.22 -11.64 4.28
C ALA A 186 -9.34 -12.61 4.69
N GLN A 187 -10.58 -12.14 4.82
CA GLN A 187 -11.73 -13.00 5.13
C GLN A 187 -12.12 -13.92 3.98
N ILE A 188 -12.06 -13.44 2.74
CA ILE A 188 -12.24 -14.25 1.53
C ILE A 188 -11.18 -15.37 1.50
N VAL A 189 -9.91 -15.03 1.72
CA VAL A 189 -8.82 -16.02 1.75
C VAL A 189 -8.99 -17.01 2.89
N ALA A 190 -9.46 -16.57 4.06
CA ALA A 190 -9.79 -17.45 5.20
C ALA A 190 -10.89 -18.46 4.85
N ALA A 191 -11.98 -18.01 4.23
CA ALA A 191 -13.07 -18.87 3.77
C ALA A 191 -12.58 -19.86 2.71
N GLY A 192 -11.73 -19.40 1.78
CA GLY A 192 -11.08 -20.27 0.80
C GLY A 192 -10.21 -21.35 1.45
N ALA A 193 -9.40 -21.00 2.46
CA ALA A 193 -8.57 -21.97 3.19
C ALA A 193 -9.42 -23.01 3.94
N LEU A 194 -10.51 -22.59 4.58
CA LEU A 194 -11.48 -23.49 5.23
C LEU A 194 -12.12 -24.44 4.21
N ALA A 195 -12.50 -23.92 3.04
CA ALA A 195 -13.06 -24.73 1.96
C ALA A 195 -12.04 -25.74 1.39
N ASP A 196 -10.76 -25.36 1.29
CA ASP A 196 -9.67 -26.27 0.88
C ASP A 196 -9.47 -27.42 1.89
N MET A 197 -9.80 -27.20 3.17
CA MET A 197 -9.82 -28.23 4.22
C MET A 197 -11.12 -29.04 4.27
N GLY A 198 -12.09 -28.76 3.38
CA GLY A 198 -13.39 -29.41 3.35
C GLY A 198 -14.41 -28.87 4.36
N GLU A 199 -14.07 -27.79 5.07
CA GLU A 199 -14.89 -27.21 6.13
C GLU A 199 -15.85 -26.14 5.60
N LEU A 200 -16.71 -26.51 4.65
CA LEU A 200 -17.60 -25.56 3.96
C LEU A 200 -18.51 -24.76 4.90
N ASP A 201 -19.05 -25.40 5.95
CA ASP A 201 -19.93 -24.71 6.91
C ASP A 201 -19.18 -23.62 7.68
N ARG A 202 -17.91 -23.86 8.04
CA ARG A 202 -17.05 -22.86 8.68
C ARG A 202 -16.68 -21.74 7.71
N ALA A 203 -16.40 -22.07 6.44
CA ALA A 203 -16.12 -21.10 5.40
C ALA A 203 -17.31 -20.14 5.17
N ILE A 204 -18.52 -20.68 5.08
CA ILE A 204 -19.77 -19.90 4.95
C ILE A 204 -19.96 -19.01 6.18
N ALA A 205 -19.88 -19.58 7.38
CA ALA A 205 -20.06 -18.83 8.63
C ALA A 205 -19.04 -17.68 8.78
N ARG A 206 -17.80 -17.88 8.29
CA ARG A 206 -16.76 -16.85 8.29
C ARG A 206 -17.17 -15.61 7.50
N LEU A 207 -17.77 -15.77 6.32
CA LEU A 207 -18.22 -14.67 5.47
C LEU A 207 -19.58 -14.10 5.91
N GLU A 208 -20.51 -14.95 6.33
CA GLU A 208 -21.82 -14.51 6.87
C GLU A 208 -21.67 -13.64 8.13
N GLY A 209 -20.54 -13.76 8.85
CA GLY A 209 -20.20 -12.90 10.00
C GLY A 209 -19.76 -11.48 9.65
N LEU A 210 -19.63 -11.13 8.37
CA LEU A 210 -19.25 -9.80 7.91
C LEU A 210 -20.48 -8.90 7.72
N ASP A 211 -20.24 -7.58 7.69
CA ASP A 211 -21.26 -6.62 7.29
C ASP A 211 -21.39 -6.61 5.76
N LEU A 212 -22.29 -7.45 5.25
CA LEU A 212 -22.51 -7.68 3.82
C LEU A 212 -23.72 -6.92 3.27
N ARG A 213 -24.26 -5.94 4.01
CA ARG A 213 -25.40 -5.12 3.58
C ARG A 213 -25.09 -3.62 3.75
N PRO A 214 -24.00 -3.13 3.13
CA PRO A 214 -23.67 -1.71 3.21
C PRO A 214 -24.72 -0.88 2.46
N PRO A 215 -24.89 0.42 2.80
CA PRO A 215 -25.73 1.33 2.03
C PRO A 215 -25.28 1.50 0.56
N VAL A 216 -23.97 1.40 0.32
CA VAL A 216 -23.35 1.43 -1.00
C VAL A 216 -22.33 0.30 -1.08
N ALA A 217 -22.57 -0.67 -1.96
CA ALA A 217 -21.64 -1.77 -2.20
C ALA A 217 -20.34 -1.25 -2.82
N ARG A 218 -19.22 -1.80 -2.37
CA ARG A 218 -17.87 -1.58 -2.91
C ARG A 218 -17.35 -2.89 -3.49
N ASP A 219 -16.27 -2.84 -4.27
CA ASP A 219 -15.69 -4.00 -4.95
C ASP A 219 -15.45 -5.20 -4.01
N HIS A 220 -14.96 -4.97 -2.80
CA HIS A 220 -14.75 -6.05 -1.82
C HIS A 220 -16.05 -6.71 -1.33
N HIS A 221 -17.17 -5.97 -1.31
CA HIS A 221 -18.49 -6.55 -1.01
C HIS A 221 -18.93 -7.46 -2.15
N LEU A 222 -18.79 -7.01 -3.40
CA LEU A 222 -19.15 -7.81 -4.58
C LEU A 222 -18.34 -9.10 -4.64
N ARG A 223 -17.01 -9.01 -4.43
CA ARG A 223 -16.13 -10.19 -4.37
C ARG A 223 -16.55 -11.13 -3.25
N THR A 224 -16.91 -10.61 -2.08
CA THR A 224 -17.34 -11.45 -0.94
C THR A 224 -18.68 -12.13 -1.21
N TRP A 225 -19.65 -11.43 -1.80
CA TRP A 225 -20.92 -12.02 -2.21
C TRP A 225 -20.72 -13.14 -3.21
N TYR A 226 -19.86 -12.93 -4.22
CA TYR A 226 -19.54 -13.95 -5.21
C TYR A 226 -18.96 -15.22 -4.55
N VAL A 227 -17.97 -15.05 -3.67
CA VAL A 227 -17.33 -16.20 -2.98
C VAL A 227 -18.31 -16.89 -2.03
N LEU A 228 -19.13 -16.14 -1.30
CA LEU A 228 -20.16 -16.71 -0.44
C LEU A 228 -21.21 -17.49 -1.26
N ALA A 229 -21.62 -16.96 -2.41
CA ALA A 229 -22.55 -17.64 -3.31
C ALA A 229 -21.98 -18.96 -3.83
N ASP A 230 -20.70 -18.99 -4.23
CA ASP A 230 -20.01 -20.23 -4.62
C ASP A 230 -20.01 -21.28 -3.50
N LEU A 231 -19.67 -20.87 -2.28
CA LEU A 231 -19.64 -21.77 -1.12
C LEU A 231 -21.04 -22.29 -0.78
N LEU A 232 -22.07 -21.45 -0.85
CA LEU A 232 -23.46 -21.83 -0.63
C LEU A 232 -23.94 -22.81 -1.70
N GLU A 233 -23.63 -22.59 -2.97
CA GLU A 233 -23.94 -23.51 -4.07
C GLU A 233 -23.28 -24.87 -3.83
N ARG A 234 -21.98 -24.90 -3.50
CA ARG A 234 -21.25 -26.14 -3.19
C ARG A 234 -21.84 -26.89 -1.99
N ARG A 235 -22.48 -26.18 -1.05
CA ARG A 235 -23.17 -26.76 0.10
C ARG A 235 -24.64 -27.12 -0.17
N GLY A 236 -25.15 -26.82 -1.36
CA GLY A 236 -26.53 -27.10 -1.77
C GLY A 236 -27.57 -26.07 -1.34
N ARG A 237 -27.15 -24.90 -0.83
CA ARG A 237 -28.02 -23.78 -0.43
C ARG A 237 -28.34 -22.89 -1.64
N TYR A 238 -28.94 -23.47 -2.68
CA TYR A 238 -29.08 -22.86 -4.01
C TYR A 238 -29.88 -21.56 -4.04
N THR A 239 -30.97 -21.43 -3.27
CA THR A 239 -31.78 -20.20 -3.23
C THR A 239 -30.94 -19.00 -2.77
N GLN A 240 -30.14 -19.17 -1.72
CA GLN A 240 -29.30 -18.09 -1.20
C GLN A 240 -28.10 -17.81 -2.09
N ALA A 241 -27.54 -18.85 -2.71
CA ALA A 241 -26.48 -18.68 -3.71
C ALA A 241 -26.99 -17.85 -4.91
N LYS A 242 -28.18 -18.15 -5.41
CA LYS A 242 -28.83 -17.41 -6.50
C LYS A 242 -29.03 -15.94 -6.17
N GLU A 243 -29.62 -15.63 -5.01
CA GLU A 243 -29.83 -14.24 -4.57
C GLU A 243 -28.53 -13.42 -4.57
N LEU A 244 -27.42 -14.02 -4.12
CA LEU A 244 -26.12 -13.36 -4.12
C LEU A 244 -25.51 -13.23 -5.52
N PHE A 245 -25.63 -14.24 -6.38
CA PHE A 245 -25.18 -14.11 -7.77
C PHE A 245 -25.97 -13.05 -8.53
N GLU A 246 -27.29 -12.95 -8.31
CA GLU A 246 -28.11 -11.87 -8.88
C GLU A 246 -27.69 -10.49 -8.36
N ALA A 247 -27.35 -10.38 -7.07
CA ALA A 247 -26.85 -9.13 -6.50
C ALA A 247 -25.49 -8.71 -7.11
N VAL A 248 -24.59 -9.67 -7.36
CA VAL A 248 -23.32 -9.41 -8.06
C VAL A 248 -23.58 -9.00 -9.50
N ALA A 249 -24.40 -9.74 -10.24
CA ALA A 249 -24.75 -9.46 -11.64
C ALA A 249 -25.42 -8.09 -11.82
N GLY A 250 -26.27 -7.68 -10.87
CA GLY A 250 -26.92 -6.36 -10.91
C GLY A 250 -25.98 -5.19 -10.65
N ALA A 251 -24.88 -5.41 -9.92
CA ALA A 251 -23.90 -4.38 -9.61
C ALA A 251 -22.79 -4.29 -10.67
N ASP A 252 -22.35 -5.42 -11.20
CA ASP A 252 -21.26 -5.50 -12.18
C ASP A 252 -21.41 -6.74 -13.12
N PRO A 253 -22.20 -6.63 -14.19
CA PRO A 253 -22.56 -7.76 -15.04
C PRO A 253 -21.43 -8.25 -15.95
N GLU A 254 -20.42 -7.43 -16.25
CA GLU A 254 -19.39 -7.74 -17.26
C GLU A 254 -18.10 -8.33 -16.66
N VAL A 255 -17.94 -8.30 -15.34
CA VAL A 255 -16.69 -8.67 -14.65
C VAL A 255 -16.68 -10.11 -14.15
N THR A 256 -17.83 -10.78 -14.05
CA THR A 256 -17.94 -12.15 -13.50
C THR A 256 -18.93 -13.02 -14.28
N ASP A 257 -18.87 -14.34 -14.10
CA ASP A 257 -19.86 -15.30 -14.61
C ASP A 257 -21.13 -15.40 -13.74
N ALA A 258 -21.35 -14.41 -12.86
CA ALA A 258 -22.48 -14.39 -11.94
C ALA A 258 -23.84 -14.44 -12.65
N PRO A 259 -24.08 -13.76 -13.80
CA PRO A 259 -25.34 -13.87 -14.53
C PRO A 259 -25.66 -15.32 -14.96
N GLU A 260 -24.67 -16.04 -15.49
CA GLU A 260 -24.83 -17.44 -15.93
C GLU A 260 -25.06 -18.37 -14.74
N ARG A 261 -24.36 -18.14 -13.62
CA ARG A 261 -24.55 -18.91 -12.38
C ARG A 261 -25.92 -18.66 -11.74
N ALA A 262 -26.44 -17.43 -11.79
CA ALA A 262 -27.79 -17.13 -11.31
C ALA A 262 -28.86 -17.81 -12.17
N ALA A 263 -28.69 -17.83 -13.50
CA ALA A 263 -29.66 -18.41 -14.42
C ALA A 263 -29.78 -19.95 -14.33
N ARG A 264 -28.71 -20.64 -13.92
CA ARG A 264 -28.67 -22.11 -13.81
C ARG A 264 -29.18 -22.67 -12.48
N LEU A 265 -29.33 -21.82 -11.45
CA LEU A 265 -29.81 -22.16 -10.10
C LEU A 265 -31.31 -21.90 -9.93
#